data_AF-N4TCR7-F1
#
_entry.id   AF-N4TCR7-F1
#
_cell.length_a   1.000
_cell.length_b   1.000
_cell.length_c   1.000
_cell.angle_alpha   90.00
_cell.angle_beta   90.00
_cell.angle_gamma   90.00
#
_symmetry.space_group_name_H-M   'P 1'
#
loop_
_entity.id
_entity.type
_entity.pdbx_description
1 polymer ?
#
loop_
_entity_poly.entity_id
_entity_poly.type
_entity_poly.pdbx_seq_one_letter_code
_entity_poly.pdbx_strand_id
1 'polypeptide(L)'
;MQTLFKEVTPKRYVNGNEMKENSSNALDQYFTKPSVALKCFQKACEVIKKYENLDDFIFLEPSAGDGVFYDLFPKNRRIGIDIEPKRDGFIQCDFLNYKLPTHQKIICLGNPPFGHRGVMALEFINHARNCDFVCFILPMFFESQGKGSIKYRVKGLNLLYSERLEKNAFIDFKNKEVDVHCVFQIWSKKYQNKKSEFSWYKNRHKEPFGEYIKVFTVSLAKNRECGKEWIFNQKASFSFHQLFIKAHKL
;
A
#
# COMPACT_ATOMS: atom_id res chain seq x y z
N MET A 1 -9.79 -33.49 5.20
CA MET A 1 -8.75 -33.48 4.15
C MET A 1 -9.43 -33.19 2.82
N GLN A 2 -9.63 -31.90 2.52
CA GLN A 2 -10.06 -31.41 1.21
C GLN A 2 -9.24 -30.14 0.97
N THR A 3 -8.30 -30.27 0.05
CA THR A 3 -7.40 -29.23 -0.44
C THR A 3 -8.23 -28.17 -1.17
N LEU A 4 -8.64 -27.13 -0.46
CA LEU A 4 -9.12 -25.87 -1.02
C LEU A 4 -7.92 -25.01 -1.44
N PHE A 5 -7.02 -25.57 -2.24
CA PHE A 5 -6.15 -24.74 -3.07
C PHE A 5 -7.02 -24.22 -4.20
N LYS A 6 -7.65 -23.07 -3.99
CA LYS A 6 -7.97 -22.22 -5.14
C LYS A 6 -6.66 -22.03 -5.88
N GLU A 7 -6.62 -22.47 -7.13
CA GLU A 7 -5.55 -22.13 -8.06
C GLU A 7 -5.29 -20.63 -7.92
N VAL A 8 -4.15 -20.27 -7.33
CA VAL A 8 -3.72 -18.88 -7.24
C VAL A 8 -3.50 -18.47 -8.69
N THR A 9 -4.49 -17.79 -9.28
CA THR A 9 -4.39 -17.37 -10.67
C THR A 9 -3.10 -16.55 -10.78
N PRO A 10 -2.15 -16.92 -11.64
CA PRO A 10 -0.86 -16.24 -11.69
C PRO A 10 -1.11 -14.77 -11.96
N LYS A 11 -0.69 -13.90 -11.04
CA LYS A 11 -0.87 -12.46 -11.19
C LYS A 11 -0.11 -12.04 -12.43
N ARG A 12 -0.82 -11.45 -13.39
CA ARG A 12 -0.22 -10.96 -14.63
C ARG A 12 0.02 -9.46 -14.52
N TYR A 13 1.14 -9.02 -15.08
CA TYR A 13 1.33 -7.62 -15.39
C TYR A 13 0.25 -7.14 -16.37
N VAL A 14 0.03 -5.83 -16.42
CA VAL A 14 -0.87 -5.19 -17.40
C VAL A 14 -0.51 -5.49 -18.85
N ASN A 15 0.71 -5.96 -19.11
CA ASN A 15 1.18 -6.36 -20.43
C ASN A 15 1.04 -7.87 -20.69
N GLY A 16 0.28 -8.60 -19.86
CA GLY A 16 -0.04 -10.02 -20.03
C GLY A 16 1.02 -11.00 -19.51
N ASN A 17 2.24 -10.53 -19.23
CA ASN A 17 3.31 -11.36 -18.68
C ASN A 17 3.00 -11.79 -17.24
N GLU A 18 3.43 -12.98 -16.85
CA GLU A 18 3.34 -13.42 -15.45
C GLU A 18 4.26 -12.59 -14.56
N MET A 19 3.74 -12.17 -13.41
CA MET A 19 4.56 -11.52 -12.39
C MET A 19 5.57 -12.51 -11.85
N LYS A 20 6.84 -12.08 -11.77
CA LYS A 20 7.87 -12.87 -11.10
C LYS A 20 7.51 -12.93 -9.62
N GLU A 21 7.21 -14.12 -9.15
CA GLU A 21 7.00 -14.41 -7.75
C GLU A 21 8.36 -14.39 -7.02
N ASN A 22 8.38 -13.83 -5.81
CA ASN A 22 9.57 -13.89 -4.98
C ASN A 22 9.62 -15.28 -4.33
N SER A 23 10.24 -16.26 -4.98
CA SER A 23 10.24 -17.65 -4.49
C SER A 23 10.82 -17.82 -3.09
N SER A 24 11.69 -16.91 -2.62
CA SER A 24 12.20 -16.93 -1.25
C SER A 24 11.30 -16.24 -0.20
N ASN A 25 10.26 -15.52 -0.64
CA ASN A 25 9.26 -14.89 0.23
C ASN A 25 7.95 -14.64 -0.55
N ALA A 26 7.29 -15.73 -0.98
CA ALA A 26 6.16 -15.67 -1.91
C ALA A 26 4.95 -14.91 -1.34
N LEU A 27 4.81 -14.92 -0.01
CA LEU A 27 3.73 -14.28 0.73
C LEU A 27 4.06 -12.88 1.27
N ASP A 28 5.23 -12.32 0.94
CA ASP A 28 5.66 -10.99 1.41
C ASP A 28 5.69 -10.89 2.95
N GLN A 29 6.18 -11.95 3.62
CA GLN A 29 6.22 -12.12 5.06
C GLN A 29 7.32 -11.26 5.72
N TYR A 30 7.08 -9.95 5.77
CA TYR A 30 7.80 -9.03 6.64
C TYR A 30 6.92 -8.71 7.85
N PHE A 31 7.26 -9.29 9.00
CA PHE A 31 6.50 -9.10 10.21
C PHE A 31 6.83 -7.75 10.84
N THR A 32 5.80 -7.00 11.22
CA THR A 32 5.97 -5.70 11.87
C THR A 32 6.44 -5.92 13.30
N LYS A 33 7.48 -5.21 13.73
CA LYS A 33 7.92 -5.28 15.14
C LYS A 33 6.81 -4.79 16.09
N PRO A 34 6.62 -5.42 17.27
CA PRO A 34 5.61 -4.98 18.23
C PRO A 34 5.72 -3.51 18.63
N SER A 35 6.94 -2.99 18.77
CA SER A 35 7.20 -1.57 19.10
C SER A 35 6.73 -0.61 17.99
N VAL A 36 6.91 -0.99 16.72
CA VAL A 36 6.46 -0.22 15.56
C VAL A 36 4.95 -0.27 15.46
N ALA A 37 4.35 -1.45 15.65
CA ALA A 37 2.89 -1.62 15.67
C ALA A 37 2.24 -0.73 16.74
N LEU A 38 2.84 -0.69 17.95
CA LEU A 38 2.38 0.17 19.04
C LEU A 38 2.43 1.66 18.67
N LYS A 39 3.54 2.13 18.09
CA LYS A 39 3.66 3.52 17.63
C LYS A 39 2.61 3.88 16.59
N CYS A 40 2.42 3.01 15.59
CA CYS A 40 1.42 3.20 14.54
C CYS A 40 -0.01 3.23 15.12
N PHE A 41 -0.33 2.32 16.05
CA PHE A 41 -1.61 2.28 16.73
C PHE A 41 -1.87 3.54 17.56
N GLN A 42 -0.89 3.98 18.36
CA GLN A 42 -0.98 5.22 19.13
C GLN A 42 -1.16 6.43 18.23
N LYS A 43 -0.43 6.50 17.11
CA LYS A 43 -0.56 7.58 16.13
C LYS A 43 -1.94 7.59 15.47
N ALA A 44 -2.47 6.42 15.10
CA ALA A 44 -3.83 6.28 14.58
C ALA A 44 -4.86 6.81 15.59
N CYS A 45 -4.76 6.38 16.85
CA CYS A 45 -5.61 6.86 17.93
C CYS A 45 -5.52 8.39 18.10
N GLU A 46 -4.31 8.94 18.13
CA GLU A 46 -4.07 10.38 18.29
C GLU A 46 -4.69 11.20 17.16
N VAL A 47 -4.53 10.77 15.91
CA VAL A 47 -5.06 11.47 14.74
C VAL A 47 -6.59 11.36 14.69
N ILE A 48 -7.16 10.18 14.92
CA ILE A 48 -8.60 9.93 14.80
C ILE A 48 -9.39 10.63 15.92
N LYS A 49 -8.85 10.67 17.16
CA LYS A 49 -9.49 11.36 18.30
C LYS A 49 -9.74 12.85 18.07
N LYS A 50 -9.05 13.47 17.10
CA LYS A 50 -9.30 14.86 16.68
C LYS A 50 -10.63 15.04 15.94
N TYR A 51 -11.23 13.95 15.48
CA TYR A 51 -12.43 13.95 14.63
C TYR A 51 -13.60 13.15 15.22
N GLU A 52 -13.34 12.00 15.85
CA GLU A 52 -14.38 11.06 16.31
C GLU A 52 -13.98 10.40 17.65
N ASN A 53 -14.97 9.89 18.39
CA ASN A 53 -14.73 9.10 19.60
C ASN A 53 -14.33 7.66 19.26
N LEU A 54 -13.14 7.21 19.67
CA LEU A 54 -12.64 5.87 19.35
C LEU A 54 -13.50 4.74 19.91
N ASP A 55 -14.30 4.97 20.95
CA ASP A 55 -15.12 3.92 21.57
C ASP A 55 -16.30 3.49 20.69
N ASP A 56 -16.67 4.29 19.70
CA ASP A 56 -17.72 3.98 18.73
C ASP A 56 -17.28 2.96 17.66
N PHE A 57 -15.98 2.65 17.59
CA PHE A 57 -15.40 1.91 16.48
C PHE A 57 -15.10 0.46 16.81
N ILE A 58 -15.21 -0.39 15.79
CA ILE A 58 -14.55 -1.69 15.78
C ILE A 58 -13.21 -1.55 15.06
N PHE A 59 -12.18 -2.18 15.62
CA PHE A 59 -10.87 -2.27 14.99
C PHE A 59 -10.78 -3.53 14.15
N LEU A 60 -10.35 -3.41 12.90
CA LEU A 60 -10.21 -4.53 11.97
C LEU A 60 -8.77 -4.62 11.47
N GLU A 61 -8.12 -5.76 11.67
CA GLU A 61 -6.85 -6.10 11.03
C GLU A 61 -7.11 -7.01 9.82
N PRO A 62 -6.84 -6.56 8.57
CA PRO A 62 -7.28 -7.25 7.36
C PRO A 62 -6.34 -8.38 6.88
N SER A 63 -5.14 -8.47 7.46
CA SER A 63 -4.12 -9.47 7.16
C SER A 63 -3.31 -9.69 8.43
N ALA A 64 -3.96 -10.34 9.40
CA ALA A 64 -3.53 -10.31 10.79
C ALA A 64 -2.19 -10.99 11.05
N GLY A 65 -1.80 -11.99 10.25
CA GLY A 65 -0.56 -12.73 10.42
C GLY A 65 -0.42 -13.27 11.84
N ASP A 66 0.59 -12.77 12.57
CA ASP A 66 0.86 -13.15 13.97
C ASP A 66 0.03 -12.31 14.98
N GLY A 67 -0.74 -11.32 14.52
CA GLY A 67 -1.70 -10.56 15.33
C GLY A 67 -1.13 -9.37 16.10
N VAL A 68 0.02 -8.83 15.67
CA VAL A 68 0.73 -7.77 16.41
C VAL A 68 -0.08 -6.49 16.57
N PHE A 69 -0.94 -6.13 15.61
CA PHE A 69 -1.88 -5.02 15.78
C PHE A 69 -3.15 -5.45 16.51
N TYR A 70 -3.70 -6.62 16.19
CA TYR A 70 -4.87 -7.19 16.84
C TYR A 70 -4.76 -7.25 18.37
N ASP A 71 -3.57 -7.55 18.89
CA ASP A 71 -3.30 -7.60 20.33
C ASP A 71 -3.32 -6.22 21.01
N LEU A 72 -3.14 -5.14 20.24
CA LEU A 72 -3.25 -3.76 20.73
C LEU A 72 -4.70 -3.27 20.73
N PHE A 73 -5.60 -3.94 20.01
CA PHE A 73 -6.99 -3.50 19.89
C PHE A 73 -7.82 -3.84 21.14
N PRO A 74 -8.87 -3.06 21.44
CA PRO A 74 -9.78 -3.37 22.55
C PRO A 74 -10.45 -4.73 22.35
N LYS A 75 -10.33 -5.61 23.35
CA LYS A 75 -10.66 -7.05 23.24
C LYS A 75 -12.11 -7.34 22.83
N ASN A 76 -13.05 -6.46 23.20
CA ASN A 76 -14.48 -6.61 22.95
C ASN A 76 -14.95 -6.02 21.61
N ARG A 77 -14.09 -5.34 20.86
CA ARG A 77 -14.44 -4.62 19.62
C ARG A 77 -13.32 -4.69 18.59
N ARG A 78 -12.89 -5.91 18.29
CA ARG A 78 -11.82 -6.20 17.33
C ARG A 78 -12.15 -7.37 16.42
N ILE A 79 -11.66 -7.32 15.19
CA ILE A 79 -11.77 -8.36 14.16
C ILE A 79 -10.38 -8.59 13.58
N GLY A 80 -9.94 -9.85 13.54
CA GLY A 80 -8.73 -10.27 12.84
C GLY A 80 -9.11 -11.14 11.65
N ILE A 81 -8.63 -10.81 10.46
CA ILE A 81 -8.86 -11.58 9.23
C ILE A 81 -7.49 -12.00 8.71
N ASP A 82 -7.37 -13.26 8.34
CA ASP A 82 -6.19 -13.74 7.64
C ASP A 82 -6.57 -14.85 6.65
N ILE A 83 -5.83 -14.98 5.56
CA ILE A 83 -6.05 -16.05 4.57
C ILE A 83 -5.56 -17.41 5.11
N GLU A 84 -4.53 -17.38 5.94
CA GLU A 84 -3.92 -18.53 6.62
C GLU A 84 -3.72 -18.18 8.11
N PRO A 85 -4.81 -18.16 8.90
CA PRO A 85 -4.74 -17.73 10.29
C PRO A 85 -3.85 -18.66 11.10
N LYS A 86 -2.89 -18.07 11.80
CA LYS A 86 -1.99 -18.78 12.72
C LYS A 86 -2.50 -18.82 14.16
N ARG A 87 -3.69 -18.26 14.40
CA ARG A 87 -4.25 -18.05 15.73
C ARG A 87 -5.76 -18.26 15.74
N ASP A 88 -6.25 -18.90 16.79
CA ASP A 88 -7.67 -19.06 17.05
C ASP A 88 -8.37 -17.71 17.22
N GLY A 89 -9.59 -17.61 16.69
CA GLY A 89 -10.40 -16.40 16.72
C GLY A 89 -10.18 -15.45 15.54
N PHE A 90 -9.23 -15.72 14.66
CA PHE A 90 -9.16 -15.05 13.36
C PHE A 90 -10.14 -15.66 12.36
N ILE A 91 -10.75 -14.80 11.56
CA ILE A 91 -11.61 -15.21 10.46
C ILE A 91 -10.71 -15.65 9.31
N GLN A 92 -10.76 -16.94 8.96
CA GLN A 92 -10.06 -17.46 7.78
C GLN A 92 -10.75 -16.99 6.51
N CYS A 93 -10.22 -15.97 5.85
CA CYS A 93 -10.79 -15.41 4.62
C CYS A 93 -9.76 -14.58 3.86
N ASP A 94 -9.85 -14.56 2.54
CA ASP A 94 -9.22 -13.52 1.75
C ASP A 94 -9.95 -12.19 2.00
N PHE A 95 -9.24 -11.22 2.59
CA PHE A 95 -9.81 -9.92 2.91
C PHE A 95 -10.44 -9.22 1.71
N LEU A 96 -9.89 -9.38 0.50
CA LEU A 96 -10.46 -8.77 -0.71
C LEU A 96 -11.85 -9.34 -1.07
N ASN A 97 -12.20 -10.51 -0.52
CA ASN A 97 -13.52 -11.13 -0.63
C ASN A 97 -14.37 -10.96 0.63
N TYR A 98 -13.81 -10.41 1.70
CA TYR A 98 -14.52 -10.20 2.96
C TYR A 98 -15.54 -9.06 2.84
N LYS A 99 -16.77 -9.31 3.30
CA LYS A 99 -17.83 -8.29 3.35
C LYS A 99 -17.70 -7.47 4.63
N LEU A 100 -17.31 -6.20 4.48
CA LEU A 100 -17.20 -5.27 5.60
C LEU A 100 -18.57 -5.06 6.28
N PRO A 101 -18.63 -5.02 7.63
CA PRO A 101 -19.84 -4.64 8.36
C PRO A 101 -20.36 -3.27 7.92
N THR A 102 -21.66 -3.16 7.67
CA THR A 102 -22.29 -1.96 7.10
C THR A 102 -22.90 -1.01 8.13
N HIS A 103 -23.16 -1.48 9.36
CA HIS A 103 -23.86 -0.73 10.40
C HIS A 103 -22.98 -0.38 11.61
N GLN A 104 -21.66 -0.55 11.47
CA GLN A 104 -20.69 -0.29 12.53
C GLN A 104 -19.62 0.66 11.99
N LYS A 105 -19.15 1.58 12.84
CA LYS A 105 -17.99 2.39 12.48
C LYS A 105 -16.73 1.52 12.56
N ILE A 106 -15.87 1.59 11.55
CA ILE A 106 -14.70 0.71 11.45
C ILE A 106 -13.41 1.51 11.24
N ILE A 107 -12.40 1.17 12.04
CA ILE A 107 -11.01 1.54 11.80
C ILE A 107 -10.30 0.28 11.29
N CYS A 108 -9.93 0.27 10.01
CA CYS A 108 -9.13 -0.80 9.43
C CYS A 108 -7.65 -0.45 9.58
N LEU A 109 -6.89 -1.24 10.34
CA LEU A 109 -5.52 -0.92 10.72
C LEU A 109 -4.64 -2.16 10.63
N GLY A 110 -3.47 -2.04 10.00
CA GLY A 110 -2.51 -3.14 9.92
C GLY A 110 -1.38 -2.91 8.92
N ASN A 111 -0.70 -4.00 8.58
CA ASN A 111 0.34 -4.06 7.53
C ASN A 111 -0.13 -5.00 6.40
N PRO A 112 -0.84 -4.50 5.38
CA PRO A 112 -1.28 -5.33 4.26
C PRO A 112 -0.08 -5.84 3.44
N PRO A 113 -0.19 -7.00 2.77
CA PRO A 113 0.82 -7.45 1.82
C PRO A 113 1.03 -6.41 0.70
N PHE A 114 2.28 -6.11 0.34
CA PHE A 114 2.57 -5.02 -0.60
C PHE A 114 2.35 -5.45 -2.04
N GLY A 115 2.81 -6.66 -2.37
CA GLY A 115 2.80 -7.17 -3.73
C GLY A 115 3.66 -6.33 -4.68
N HIS A 116 3.69 -6.73 -5.96
CA HIS A 116 4.56 -6.08 -6.92
C HIS A 116 4.25 -4.59 -7.06
N ARG A 117 5.22 -3.73 -6.73
CA ARG A 117 5.11 -2.25 -6.77
C ARG A 117 3.92 -1.70 -5.97
N GLY A 118 3.52 -2.36 -4.88
CA GLY A 118 2.44 -1.88 -4.01
C GLY A 118 1.02 -2.10 -4.55
N VAL A 119 0.85 -2.90 -5.60
CA VAL A 119 -0.49 -3.14 -6.19
C VAL A 119 -1.42 -3.86 -5.21
N MET A 120 -0.91 -4.81 -4.42
CA MET A 120 -1.74 -5.52 -3.46
C MET A 120 -2.17 -4.59 -2.31
N ALA A 121 -1.24 -3.79 -1.79
CA ALA A 121 -1.57 -2.76 -0.80
C ALA A 121 -2.62 -1.75 -1.33
N LEU A 122 -2.58 -1.40 -2.62
CA LEU A 122 -3.59 -0.57 -3.27
C LEU A 122 -4.97 -1.26 -3.35
N GLU A 123 -5.01 -2.57 -3.57
CA GLU A 123 -6.27 -3.33 -3.56
C GLU A 123 -6.86 -3.38 -2.15
N PHE A 124 -6.03 -3.63 -1.14
CA PHE A 124 -6.44 -3.63 0.27
C PHE A 124 -7.04 -2.28 0.70
N ILE A 125 -6.36 -1.16 0.44
CA ILE A 125 -6.89 0.17 0.80
C ILE A 125 -8.19 0.49 0.06
N ASN A 126 -8.32 0.11 -1.21
CA ASN A 126 -9.53 0.35 -1.98
C ASN A 126 -10.68 -0.56 -1.56
N HIS A 127 -10.41 -1.77 -1.11
CA HIS A 127 -11.41 -2.66 -0.50
C HIS A 127 -11.88 -2.09 0.83
N ALA A 128 -10.95 -1.61 1.65
CA ALA A 128 -11.21 -0.97 2.94
C ALA A 128 -11.88 0.42 2.83
N ARG A 129 -12.15 0.95 1.63
CA ARG A 129 -12.69 2.31 1.43
C ARG A 129 -14.05 2.58 2.11
N ASN A 130 -14.78 1.52 2.44
CA ASN A 130 -16.07 1.64 3.11
C ASN A 130 -15.93 1.81 4.63
N CYS A 131 -14.77 1.48 5.20
CA CYS A 131 -14.41 1.81 6.58
C CYS A 131 -14.29 3.33 6.75
N ASP A 132 -14.49 3.81 7.97
CA ASP A 132 -14.40 5.24 8.28
C ASP A 132 -12.96 5.74 8.23
N PHE A 133 -12.03 4.89 8.71
CA PHE A 133 -10.59 5.13 8.67
C PHE A 133 -9.84 3.90 8.18
N VAL A 134 -8.78 4.14 7.40
CA VAL A 134 -7.84 3.11 6.93
C VAL A 134 -6.43 3.54 7.30
N CYS A 135 -5.76 2.77 8.16
CA CYS A 135 -4.50 3.08 8.81
C CYS A 135 -3.46 2.00 8.47
N PHE A 136 -2.72 2.17 7.38
CA PHE A 136 -1.83 1.12 6.88
C PHE A 136 -0.37 1.52 6.87
N ILE A 137 0.47 0.53 7.18
CA ILE A 137 1.86 0.52 6.74
C ILE A 137 1.86 0.18 5.24
N LEU A 138 2.49 1.03 4.43
CA LEU A 138 2.48 0.96 2.98
C LEU A 138 3.92 1.09 2.44
N PRO A 139 4.22 0.55 1.25
CA PRO A 139 5.52 0.74 0.64
C PRO A 139 5.73 2.21 0.23
N MET A 140 7.00 2.66 0.15
CA MET A 140 7.36 4.05 -0.18
C MET A 140 6.77 4.60 -1.49
N PHE A 141 6.26 3.74 -2.38
CA PHE A 141 5.50 4.18 -3.56
C PHE A 141 4.29 5.06 -3.22
N PHE A 142 3.68 4.89 -2.03
CA PHE A 142 2.56 5.71 -1.55
C PHE A 142 2.99 7.10 -1.05
N GLU A 143 4.28 7.32 -0.82
CA GLU A 143 4.83 8.63 -0.46
C GLU A 143 5.27 9.45 -1.69
N SER A 144 5.36 8.81 -2.87
CA SER A 144 5.80 9.45 -4.10
C SER A 144 4.87 10.58 -4.55
N GLN A 145 5.45 11.70 -4.99
CA GLN A 145 4.76 12.85 -5.59
C GLN A 145 4.87 12.87 -7.12
N GLY A 146 5.42 11.82 -7.73
CA GLY A 146 5.55 11.73 -9.18
C GLY A 146 4.21 11.51 -9.89
N LYS A 147 4.12 11.87 -11.18
CA LYS A 147 2.92 11.70 -12.01
C LYS A 147 2.33 10.28 -11.95
N GLY A 148 3.18 9.27 -11.85
CA GLY A 148 2.81 7.85 -11.77
C GLY A 148 2.57 7.32 -10.35
N SER A 149 2.48 8.18 -9.33
CA SER A 149 2.31 7.74 -7.94
C SER A 149 1.08 6.87 -7.75
N ILE A 150 1.26 5.73 -7.10
CA ILE A 150 0.17 4.79 -6.79
C ILE A 150 -0.84 5.40 -5.82
N LYS A 151 -0.41 6.37 -5.01
CA LYS A 151 -1.25 7.14 -4.08
C LYS A 151 -2.46 7.77 -4.80
N TYR A 152 -2.30 8.23 -6.03
CA TYR A 152 -3.39 8.84 -6.81
C TYR A 152 -4.47 7.84 -7.26
N ARG A 153 -4.24 6.53 -7.09
CA ARG A 153 -5.19 5.47 -7.45
C ARG A 153 -6.05 5.01 -6.26
N VAL A 154 -5.85 5.58 -5.08
CA VAL A 154 -6.71 5.36 -3.90
C VAL A 154 -8.07 6.03 -4.15
N LYS A 155 -9.17 5.31 -3.90
CA LYS A 155 -10.53 5.71 -4.26
C LYS A 155 -11.36 6.00 -3.02
N GLY A 156 -12.05 7.13 -3.02
CA GLY A 156 -13.08 7.46 -2.02
C GLY A 156 -12.54 7.73 -0.60
N LEU A 157 -11.24 7.98 -0.46
CA LEU A 157 -10.58 8.26 0.81
C LEU A 157 -9.70 9.50 0.68
N ASN A 158 -9.54 10.22 1.78
CA ASN A 158 -8.69 11.40 1.90
C ASN A 158 -7.53 11.11 2.85
N LEU A 159 -6.30 11.45 2.44
CA LEU A 159 -5.12 11.29 3.29
C LEU A 159 -5.13 12.34 4.41
N LEU A 160 -5.17 11.87 5.67
CA LEU A 160 -5.10 12.71 6.86
C LEU A 160 -3.68 12.82 7.43
N TYR A 161 -2.89 11.76 7.31
CA TYR A 161 -1.56 11.69 7.90
C TYR A 161 -0.64 10.76 7.10
N SER A 162 0.63 11.11 6.99
CA SER A 162 1.70 10.32 6.37
C SER A 162 2.99 10.49 7.16
N GLU A 163 3.63 9.40 7.55
CA GLU A 163 4.91 9.40 8.27
C GLU A 163 5.80 8.25 7.80
N ARG A 164 7.08 8.53 7.52
CA ARG A 164 8.04 7.48 7.21
C ARG A 164 8.41 6.71 8.47
N LEU A 165 8.39 5.38 8.39
CA LEU A 165 8.78 4.55 9.51
C LEU A 165 10.29 4.60 9.74
N GLU A 166 10.70 4.31 10.98
CA GLU A 166 12.11 4.15 11.33
C GLU A 166 12.77 2.99 10.54
N LYS A 167 14.11 3.02 10.46
CA LYS A 167 14.90 1.91 9.92
C LYS A 167 14.67 0.64 10.73
N ASN A 168 14.83 -0.51 10.09
CA ASN A 168 14.69 -1.82 10.71
C ASN A 168 13.32 -2.02 11.40
N ALA A 169 12.25 -1.48 10.81
CA ALA A 169 10.90 -1.58 11.37
C ALA A 169 10.29 -3.01 11.30
N PHE A 170 10.93 -3.91 10.55
CA PHE A 170 10.42 -5.25 10.26
C PHE A 170 11.41 -6.34 10.62
N ILE A 171 10.88 -7.54 10.81
CA ILE A 171 11.64 -8.79 10.93
C ILE A 171 11.22 -9.76 9.82
N ASP A 172 12.15 -10.55 9.32
CA ASP A 172 11.85 -11.63 8.38
C ASP A 172 11.39 -12.91 9.10
N PHE A 173 11.02 -13.93 8.32
CA PHE A 173 10.65 -15.25 8.81
C PHE A 173 11.79 -16.01 9.53
N LYS A 174 13.03 -15.51 9.47
CA LYS A 174 14.20 -16.03 10.21
C LYS A 174 14.52 -15.18 11.45
N ASN A 175 13.61 -14.29 11.84
CA ASN A 175 13.75 -13.38 12.97
C ASN A 175 14.94 -12.42 12.87
N LYS A 176 15.33 -12.04 11.64
CA LYS A 176 16.36 -11.03 11.39
C LYS A 176 15.72 -9.68 11.07
N GLU A 177 16.35 -8.61 11.54
CA GLU A 177 15.92 -7.26 11.18
C GLU A 177 16.09 -7.01 9.68
N VAL A 178 15.08 -6.40 9.06
CA VAL A 178 15.12 -6.01 7.65
C VAL A 178 14.81 -4.52 7.53
N ASP A 179 15.68 -3.80 6.83
CA ASP A 179 15.46 -2.40 6.49
C ASP A 179 14.58 -2.29 5.24
N VAL A 180 13.27 -2.46 5.42
CA VAL A 180 12.27 -2.17 4.38
C VAL A 180 11.76 -0.75 4.60
N HIS A 181 12.05 0.15 3.66
CA HIS A 181 11.52 1.50 3.74
C HIS A 181 10.01 1.49 3.49
N CYS A 182 9.26 1.99 4.47
CA CYS A 182 7.80 2.04 4.47
C CYS A 182 7.30 3.38 5.00
N VAL A 183 6.04 3.67 4.70
CA VAL A 183 5.31 4.84 5.17
C VAL A 183 4.05 4.38 5.88
N PHE A 184 3.75 4.94 7.04
CA PHE A 184 2.48 4.77 7.73
C PHE A 184 1.53 5.90 7.32
N GLN A 185 0.36 5.53 6.82
CA GLN A 185 -0.64 6.49 6.36
C GLN A 185 -2.00 6.25 7.01
N ILE A 186 -2.67 7.36 7.33
CA ILE A 186 -4.05 7.36 7.86
C ILE A 186 -4.94 8.07 6.85
N TRP A 187 -5.93 7.33 6.38
CA TRP A 187 -6.89 7.76 5.38
C TRP A 187 -8.28 7.81 6.02
N SER A 188 -9.11 8.77 5.61
CA SER A 188 -10.49 8.88 6.07
C SER A 188 -11.48 8.96 4.91
N LYS A 189 -12.62 8.29 5.08
CA LYS A 189 -13.75 8.37 4.15
C LYS A 189 -14.46 9.72 4.23
N LYS A 190 -14.51 10.34 5.41
CA LYS A 190 -15.31 11.55 5.69
C LYS A 190 -14.44 12.80 5.82
N TYR A 191 -13.34 12.72 6.54
CA TYR A 191 -12.52 13.87 6.89
C TYR A 191 -11.44 14.12 5.86
N GLN A 192 -11.03 15.38 5.68
CA GLN A 192 -9.96 15.77 4.76
C GLN A 192 -9.07 16.84 5.41
N ASN A 193 -7.79 16.85 5.04
CA ASN A 193 -6.88 17.91 5.45
C ASN A 193 -7.26 19.25 4.81
N LYS A 194 -7.14 20.34 5.58
CA LYS A 194 -7.40 21.71 5.09
C LYS A 194 -6.40 22.14 4.01
N LYS A 195 -5.17 21.61 4.04
CA LYS A 195 -4.16 21.83 3.00
C LYS A 195 -4.43 20.88 1.84
N SER A 196 -4.68 21.42 0.66
CA SER A 196 -4.77 20.61 -0.56
C SER A 196 -3.40 20.06 -0.94
N GLU A 197 -3.24 18.74 -0.97
CA GLU A 197 -2.06 18.14 -1.59
C GLU A 197 -2.09 18.34 -3.11
N PHE A 198 -0.92 18.61 -3.69
CA PHE A 198 -0.76 18.65 -5.13
C PHE A 198 -1.02 17.26 -5.73
N SER A 199 -1.86 17.23 -6.77
CA SER A 199 -2.16 16.00 -7.52
C SER A 199 -1.93 16.23 -9.00
N TRP A 200 -1.02 15.44 -9.59
CA TRP A 200 -0.80 15.42 -11.03
C TRP A 200 -2.05 14.99 -11.81
N TYR A 201 -2.93 14.16 -11.23
CA TYR A 201 -4.17 13.73 -11.90
C TYR A 201 -5.18 14.87 -12.00
N LYS A 202 -5.33 15.68 -10.94
CA LYS A 202 -6.19 16.88 -10.94
C LYS A 202 -5.61 18.01 -11.81
N ASN A 203 -4.28 18.13 -11.86
CA ASN A 203 -3.58 19.20 -12.57
C ASN A 203 -2.97 18.74 -13.91
N ARG A 204 -3.43 17.63 -14.49
CA ARG A 204 -2.84 17.06 -15.72
C ARG A 204 -2.84 18.01 -16.92
N HIS A 205 -3.76 18.97 -16.94
CA HIS A 205 -3.87 19.99 -17.99
C HIS A 205 -3.16 21.31 -17.65
N LYS A 206 -2.58 21.41 -16.44
CA LYS A 206 -1.84 22.58 -15.94
C LYS A 206 -0.43 22.15 -15.55
N GLU A 207 0.25 21.45 -16.44
CA GLU A 207 1.64 21.06 -16.22
C GLU A 207 2.51 22.32 -16.14
N PRO A 208 3.22 22.56 -15.01
CA PRO A 208 4.13 23.68 -14.91
C PRO A 208 5.16 23.62 -16.04
N PHE A 209 5.36 24.72 -16.75
CA PHE A 209 6.28 24.84 -17.87
C PHE A 209 5.94 23.95 -19.09
N GLY A 210 4.73 23.41 -19.21
CA GLY A 210 4.35 22.55 -20.34
C GLY A 210 4.47 23.18 -21.73
N GLU A 211 4.55 24.52 -21.81
CA GLU A 211 4.85 25.29 -23.02
C GLU A 211 6.35 25.26 -23.38
N TYR A 212 7.23 25.15 -22.38
CA TYR A 212 8.68 25.18 -22.55
C TYR A 212 9.30 23.78 -22.57
N ILE A 213 8.80 22.87 -21.72
CA ILE A 213 9.33 21.53 -21.55
C ILE A 213 8.21 20.52 -21.28
N LYS A 214 8.25 19.40 -22.02
CA LYS A 214 7.40 18.24 -21.75
C LYS A 214 8.28 17.05 -21.39
N VAL A 215 8.02 16.44 -20.24
CA VAL A 215 8.76 15.28 -19.76
C VAL A 215 7.91 14.03 -19.93
N PHE A 216 8.41 13.10 -20.74
CA PHE A 216 7.78 11.81 -21.00
C PHE A 216 8.63 10.68 -20.42
N THR A 217 7.99 9.73 -19.75
CA THR A 217 8.64 8.45 -19.44
C THR A 217 8.51 7.57 -20.68
N VAL A 218 9.65 7.15 -21.22
CA VAL A 218 9.71 6.31 -22.42
C VAL A 218 10.26 4.93 -22.09
N SER A 219 9.92 3.92 -22.90
CA SER A 219 10.42 2.55 -22.72
C SER A 219 10.67 1.88 -24.06
N LEU A 220 11.84 1.24 -24.19
CA LEU A 220 12.17 0.38 -25.33
C LEU A 220 11.65 -1.05 -25.17
N ALA A 221 11.03 -1.38 -24.02
CA ALA A 221 10.51 -2.72 -23.78
C ALA A 221 9.42 -3.06 -24.82
N LYS A 222 9.53 -4.22 -25.47
CA LYS A 222 8.59 -4.65 -26.53
C LYS A 222 7.13 -4.55 -26.09
N ASN A 223 6.86 -4.88 -24.83
CA ASN A 223 5.54 -4.95 -24.22
C ASN A 223 5.07 -3.67 -23.49
N ARG A 224 5.67 -2.52 -23.78
CA ARG A 224 5.22 -1.22 -23.27
C ARG A 224 5.13 -0.20 -24.39
N GLU A 225 3.94 0.31 -24.64
CA GLU A 225 3.74 1.39 -25.63
C GLU A 225 4.05 2.78 -25.08
N CYS A 226 4.13 2.93 -23.76
CA CYS A 226 4.33 4.22 -23.11
C CYS A 226 5.62 4.90 -23.60
N GLY A 227 5.44 6.02 -24.30
CA GLY A 227 6.51 6.90 -24.74
C GLY A 227 7.28 6.44 -25.98
N LYS A 228 6.94 5.30 -26.60
CA LYS A 228 7.62 4.82 -27.84
C LYS A 228 7.49 5.81 -28.99
N GLU A 229 6.33 6.45 -29.12
CA GLU A 229 6.11 7.49 -30.12
C GLU A 229 7.14 8.63 -30.01
N TRP A 230 7.51 9.01 -28.79
CA TRP A 230 8.52 10.05 -28.53
C TRP A 230 9.96 9.59 -28.78
N ILE A 231 10.20 8.28 -28.83
CA ILE A 231 11.48 7.70 -29.22
C ILE A 231 11.58 7.63 -30.75
N PHE A 232 10.59 7.03 -31.40
CA PHE A 232 10.70 6.60 -32.81
C PHE A 232 10.13 7.62 -33.79
N ASN A 233 9.03 8.31 -33.44
CA ASN A 233 8.27 9.15 -34.37
C ASN A 233 8.55 10.63 -34.12
N GLN A 234 8.18 11.12 -32.93
CA GLN A 234 8.27 12.54 -32.58
C GLN A 234 9.68 12.99 -32.19
N LYS A 235 10.58 12.05 -31.89
CA LYS A 235 12.00 12.27 -31.53
C LYS A 235 12.21 13.40 -30.53
N ALA A 236 12.13 13.07 -29.24
CA ALA A 236 12.39 14.03 -28.16
C ALA A 236 13.71 14.80 -28.36
N SER A 237 13.69 16.13 -28.16
CA SER A 237 14.87 16.99 -28.33
C SER A 237 16.05 16.60 -27.43
N PHE A 238 15.76 16.01 -26.27
CA PHE A 238 16.73 15.52 -25.32
C PHE A 238 16.26 14.18 -24.72
N SER A 239 17.20 13.27 -24.47
CA SER A 239 16.93 11.97 -23.85
C SER A 239 17.81 11.75 -22.63
N PHE A 240 17.20 11.58 -21.46
CA PHE A 240 17.90 11.20 -20.24
C PHE A 240 17.90 9.68 -20.12
N HIS A 241 19.04 9.04 -20.39
CA HIS A 241 19.23 7.64 -20.07
C HIS A 241 19.77 7.52 -18.66
N GLN A 242 19.03 6.84 -17.79
CA GLN A 242 19.60 6.36 -16.52
C GLN A 242 20.57 5.23 -16.88
N LEU A 243 21.81 5.59 -17.24
CA LEU A 243 22.92 4.65 -17.29
C LEU A 243 23.09 4.11 -15.86
N PHE A 244 22.56 2.92 -15.59
CA PHE A 244 23.09 2.09 -14.53
C PHE A 244 24.52 1.74 -14.96
N ILE A 245 25.47 2.62 -14.64
CA ILE A 245 26.89 2.30 -14.72
C ILE A 245 27.07 1.15 -13.73
N LYS A 246 27.09 -0.08 -14.25
CA LYS A 246 27.82 -1.16 -13.60
C LYS A 246 29.25 -0.63 -13.50
N ALA A 247 29.63 -0.19 -12.31
CA ALA A 247 31.03 -0.05 -11.97
C ALA A 247 31.63 -1.45 -12.14
N HIS A 248 32.22 -1.69 -13.31
CA HIS A 248 33.23 -2.72 -13.44
C HIS A 248 34.38 -2.25 -12.55
N LYS A 249 34.48 -2.86 -11.37
CA LYS A 249 35.71 -2.84 -10.59
C LYS A 249 36.81 -3.41 -11.50
N LEU A 250 37.80 -2.59 -11.79
CA LEU A 250 39.16 -3.05 -12.13
C LEU A 250 39.75 -3.72 -10.89
#